data_AF-A0A0F8ZWR5-F1
#
_entry.id   AF-A0A0F8ZWR5-F1
#
_cell.length_a   1.000
_cell.length_b   1.000
_cell.length_c   1.000
_cell.angle_alpha   90.00
_cell.angle_beta   90.00
_cell.angle_gamma   90.00
#
_symmetry.space_group_name_H-M   'P 1'
#
loop_
_entity.id
_entity.type
_entity.pdbx_description
1 polymer ?
#
loop_
_entity_poly.entity_id
_entity_poly.type
_entity_poly.pdbx_seq_one_letter_code
_entity_poly.pdbx_strand_id
1 'polypeptide(L)'
;MDERLARGRRWFEYHCYEGEDSSDAELWHHTHQEVIVLARIPNCDTSRMYHVEFTDGFKWDVFDDELIASPKDFERPDYKAVPVS
;
A
#
# COMPACT_ATOMS: atom_id res chain seq x y z
N MET A 1 5.08 -11.00 -14.69
CA MET A 1 4.25 -10.06 -13.90
C MET A 1 3.90 -10.79 -12.62
N ASP A 2 3.96 -10.15 -11.45
CA ASP A 2 3.47 -10.79 -10.22
C ASP A 2 1.94 -10.90 -10.32
N GLU A 3 1.42 -12.13 -10.45
CA GLU A 3 0.01 -12.37 -10.76
C GLU A 3 -0.92 -11.94 -9.61
N ARG A 4 -0.41 -11.77 -8.38
CA ARG A 4 -1.20 -11.30 -7.22
C ARG A 4 -1.71 -9.86 -7.39
N LEU A 5 -0.93 -9.01 -8.05
CA LEU A 5 -1.21 -7.58 -8.20
C LEU A 5 -1.27 -7.15 -9.67
N ALA A 6 -1.53 -8.10 -10.58
CA ALA A 6 -1.65 -7.83 -12.01
C ALA A 6 -2.64 -6.66 -12.25
N ARG A 7 -2.18 -5.61 -12.95
CA ARG A 7 -2.88 -4.36 -13.34
C ARG A 7 -4.34 -4.31 -12.89
N GLY A 8 -4.57 -3.73 -11.71
CA GLY A 8 -5.90 -3.68 -11.11
C GLY A 8 -5.98 -2.63 -10.02
N ARG A 9 -7.21 -2.42 -9.52
CA ARG A 9 -7.46 -1.52 -8.39
C ARG A 9 -7.04 -2.17 -7.08
N ARG A 10 -6.40 -1.40 -6.22
CA ARG A 10 -6.00 -1.78 -4.86
C ARG A 10 -6.27 -0.61 -3.92
N TRP A 11 -6.46 -0.92 -2.64
CA TRP A 11 -6.49 0.11 -1.61
C TRP A 11 -5.05 0.44 -1.22
N PHE A 12 -4.72 1.72 -1.19
CA PHE A 12 -3.44 2.22 -0.72
C PHE A 12 -3.56 2.64 0.74
N GLU A 13 -2.64 2.15 1.56
CA GLU A 13 -2.45 2.59 2.93
C GLU A 13 -0.97 2.93 3.15
N TYR A 14 -0.70 4.20 3.45
CA TYR A 14 0.58 4.63 3.97
C TYR A 14 0.68 4.27 5.44
N HIS A 15 1.74 3.57 5.81
CA HIS A 15 1.96 2.99 7.14
C HIS A 15 3.34 3.36 7.73
N CYS A 16 4.03 4.30 7.08
CA CYS A 16 5.29 4.89 7.55
C CYS A 16 5.02 6.11 8.46
N TYR A 17 6.06 6.89 8.79
CA TYR A 17 5.92 8.08 9.63
C TYR A 17 5.06 9.17 8.97
N GLU A 18 4.00 9.58 9.66
CA GLU A 18 3.01 10.58 9.24
C GLU A 18 3.36 11.96 9.82
N GLY A 19 4.34 12.64 9.20
CA GLY A 19 4.74 13.99 9.57
C GLY A 19 4.95 14.87 8.34
N GLU A 20 4.61 16.14 8.45
CA GLU A 20 4.82 17.16 7.39
C GLU A 20 6.31 17.37 7.05
N ASP A 21 7.20 16.95 7.96
CA ASP A 21 8.65 16.94 7.77
C ASP A 21 9.17 15.67 7.08
N SER A 22 8.30 14.71 6.78
CA SER A 22 8.62 13.52 6.00
C SER A 22 8.86 13.89 4.53
N SER A 23 9.82 13.21 3.91
CA SER A 23 10.00 13.29 2.45
C SER A 23 8.80 12.71 1.68
N ASP A 24 7.98 11.90 2.35
CA ASP A 24 6.81 11.23 1.81
C ASP A 24 5.50 11.85 2.30
N ALA A 25 5.53 13.08 2.86
CA ALA A 25 4.33 13.76 3.36
C ALA A 25 3.23 13.87 2.27
N GLU A 26 3.63 14.15 1.02
CA GLU A 26 2.70 14.19 -0.11
C GLU A 26 2.03 12.84 -0.33
N LEU A 27 2.77 11.73 -0.27
CA LEU A 27 2.20 10.38 -0.41
C LEU A 27 1.25 10.04 0.74
N TRP A 28 1.60 10.43 1.97
CA TRP A 28 0.74 10.25 3.14
C TRP A 28 -0.62 10.94 2.99
N HIS A 29 -0.67 12.16 2.44
CA HIS A 29 -1.95 12.84 2.19
C HIS A 29 -2.87 12.10 1.20
N HIS A 30 -2.33 11.11 0.48
CA HIS A 30 -3.07 10.27 -0.44
C HIS A 30 -3.40 8.88 0.15
N THR A 31 -3.15 8.63 1.43
CA THR A 31 -3.51 7.37 2.11
C THR A 31 -5.04 7.13 2.15
N HIS A 32 -5.46 5.88 2.32
CA HIS A 32 -6.86 5.43 2.40
C HIS A 32 -7.72 5.66 1.15
N GLN A 33 -7.17 5.43 -0.04
CA GLN A 33 -7.94 5.49 -1.30
C GLN A 33 -7.60 4.36 -2.27
N GLU A 34 -8.41 4.20 -3.31
CA GLU A 34 -8.10 3.27 -4.40
C GLU A 34 -6.99 3.82 -5.31
N VAL A 35 -6.06 2.97 -5.69
CA VAL A 35 -5.01 3.23 -6.69
C VAL A 35 -5.06 2.19 -7.80
N ILE A 36 -4.56 2.56 -8.98
CA ILE A 36 -4.38 1.66 -10.12
C ILE A 36 -2.92 1.23 -10.16
N VAL A 37 -2.66 -0.07 -10.05
CA VAL A 37 -1.31 -0.62 -10.23
C VAL A 37 -0.93 -0.60 -11.71
N LEU A 38 0.08 0.19 -12.07
CA LEU A 38 0.52 0.37 -13.46
C LEU A 38 1.55 -0.67 -13.88
N ALA A 39 2.58 -0.85 -13.06
CA ALA A 39 3.69 -1.75 -13.31
C ALA A 39 4.41 -2.16 -12.02
N ARG A 40 5.05 -3.33 -12.03
CA ARG A 40 6.01 -3.72 -11.00
C ARG A 40 7.39 -3.13 -11.33
N ILE A 41 8.08 -2.60 -10.32
CA ILE A 41 9.45 -2.10 -10.45
C ILE A 41 10.42 -3.29 -10.34
N PRO A 42 11.27 -3.56 -11.36
CA PRO A 42 12.25 -4.64 -11.29
C PRO A 42 13.43 -4.26 -10.38
N ASN A 43 14.06 -5.27 -9.78
CA ASN A 43 15.32 -5.15 -9.02
C ASN A 43 15.31 -4.18 -7.81
N CYS A 44 14.19 -4.06 -7.09
CA CYS A 44 14.23 -3.45 -5.76
C CYS A 44 14.78 -4.48 -4.76
N ASP A 45 15.91 -4.14 -4.13
CA ASP A 45 16.81 -5.07 -3.42
C ASP A 45 16.18 -5.82 -2.24
N THR A 46 15.17 -5.23 -1.59
CA THR A 46 14.63 -5.74 -0.31
C THR A 46 13.11 -5.88 -0.25
N SER A 47 12.37 -5.15 -1.08
CA SER A 47 10.91 -5.13 -1.05
C SER A 47 10.34 -5.02 -2.46
N ARG A 48 9.23 -5.72 -2.74
CA ARG A 48 8.55 -5.57 -4.03
C ARG A 48 7.90 -4.20 -4.08
N MET A 49 8.20 -3.42 -5.11
CA MET A 49 7.62 -2.10 -5.34
C MET A 49 6.81 -2.07 -6.63
N TYR A 50 5.82 -1.18 -6.68
CA TYR A 50 4.91 -0.99 -7.79
C TYR A 50 4.73 0.49 -8.07
N HIS A 51 4.69 0.83 -9.35
CA HIS A 51 4.27 2.15 -9.80
C HIS A 51 2.75 2.18 -9.84
N VAL A 52 2.14 3.18 -9.18
CA VAL A 52 0.69 3.32 -9.07
C VAL A 52 0.20 4.69 -9.53
N GLU A 53 -1.08 4.78 -9.85
CA GLU A 53 -1.78 6.02 -10.16
C GLU A 53 -2.99 6.19 -9.25
N PHE A 54 -3.04 7.32 -8.56
CA PHE A 54 -4.12 7.75 -7.69
C PHE A 54 -5.29 8.34 -8.51
N THR A 55 -6.43 8.54 -7.85
CA THR A 55 -7.67 8.96 -8.52
C THR A 55 -7.62 10.37 -9.11
N ASP A 56 -6.72 11.22 -8.61
CA ASP A 56 -6.43 12.57 -9.08
C ASP A 56 -5.31 12.63 -10.14
N GLY A 57 -4.74 11.48 -10.51
CA GLY A 57 -3.64 11.36 -11.46
C GLY A 57 -2.25 11.50 -10.84
N PHE A 58 -2.13 11.63 -9.50
CA PHE A 58 -0.85 11.54 -8.81
C PHE A 58 -0.24 10.15 -9.04
N LYS A 59 1.08 10.08 -9.22
CA LYS A 59 1.80 8.83 -9.51
C LYS A 59 2.98 8.69 -8.60
N TRP A 60 3.11 7.52 -7.99
CA TRP A 60 4.18 7.25 -7.05
C TRP A 60 4.58 5.78 -7.05
N ASP A 61 5.72 5.51 -6.42
CA ASP A 61 6.22 4.16 -6.20
C ASP A 61 5.88 3.74 -4.78
N VAL A 62 5.17 2.62 -4.64
CA VAL A 62 4.67 2.11 -3.34
C VAL A 62 5.13 0.67 -3.14
N PHE A 63 5.19 0.25 -1.88
CA PHE A 63 5.55 -1.11 -1.51
C PHE A 63 4.37 -2.09 -1.65
N ASP A 64 4.69 -3.38 -1.80
CA ASP A 64 3.71 -4.48 -1.92
C ASP A 64 2.73 -4.53 -0.73
N ASP A 65 3.22 -4.20 0.46
CA ASP A 65 2.46 -4.20 1.73
C ASP A 65 1.61 -2.93 1.93
N GLU A 66 1.87 -1.87 1.17
CA GLU A 66 1.00 -0.68 1.10
C GLU A 66 -0.21 -0.91 0.17
N LEU A 67 -0.23 -2.01 -0.59
CA LEU A 67 -1.28 -2.37 -1.54
C LEU A 67 -2.19 -3.48 -1.00
N ILE A 68 -3.33 -3.08 -0.47
CA ILE A 68 -4.29 -3.97 0.17
C ILE A 68 -5.32 -4.47 -0.84
N ALA A 69 -5.66 -5.77 -0.79
CA ALA A 69 -6.67 -6.38 -1.66
C ALA A 69 -8.10 -6.05 -1.24
N SER A 70 -8.36 -5.86 0.07
CA SER A 70 -9.66 -5.49 0.62
C SER A 70 -9.51 -4.70 1.92
N PRO A 71 -10.36 -3.69 2.20
CA PRO A 71 -10.39 -2.98 3.49
C PRO A 71 -10.69 -3.88 4.70
N LYS A 72 -11.03 -5.16 4.50
CA LYS A 72 -11.27 -6.12 5.58
C LYS A 72 -9.98 -6.75 6.12
N ASP A 73 -8.87 -6.66 5.39
CA ASP A 73 -7.55 -7.08 5.88
C ASP A 73 -6.92 -6.05 6.84
N PHE A 74 -7.63 -4.94 7.05
CA PHE A 74 -7.30 -3.82 7.93
C PHE A 74 -7.48 -4.16 9.43
N GLU A 75 -8.40 -5.08 9.74
CA GLU A 75 -8.66 -5.48 11.11
C GLU A 75 -7.64 -6.55 11.55
N ARG A 76 -6.55 -6.12 12.18
CA ARG A 76 -5.79 -7.04 13.04
C ARG A 76 -6.74 -7.50 14.15
N PRO A 77 -6.90 -8.82 14.39
CA PRO A 77 -7.69 -9.28 15.51
C PRO A 77 -7.14 -8.68 16.80
N ASP A 78 -8.04 -8.25 17.69
CA ASP A 78 -7.70 -7.71 18.99
C ASP A 78 -6.74 -8.68 19.72
N TYR A 79 -5.62 -8.17 20.24
CA TYR A 79 -4.53 -9.01 20.77
C TYR A 79 -4.97 -9.95 21.90
N LYS A 80 -6.15 -9.71 22.48
CA LYS A 80 -6.74 -10.49 23.58
C LYS A 80 -7.51 -11.75 23.17
N ALA A 81 -7.59 -12.10 21.88
CA ALA A 81 -8.34 -13.28 21.45
C ALA A 81 -7.48 -14.53 21.20
N VAL A 82 -6.52 -14.82 22.09
CA VAL A 82 -6.00 -16.18 22.25
C VAL A 82 -6.46 -16.72 23.61
N PRO A 83 -7.50 -17.57 23.67
CA PRO A 83 -7.72 -18.38 24.85
C PRO A 83 -6.54 -19.35 24.93
N VAL A 84 -5.67 -19.13 25.91
CA VAL A 84 -4.74 -20.16 26.35
C VAL A 84 -5.58 -21.36 26.80
N SER A 85 -5.42 -22.48 26.11
CA SER A 85 -5.94 -23.78 26.54
C SER A 85 -5.24 -24.26 27.79
#